data_AF-A0A3B9PKZ9-F1
#
_entry.id   AF-A0A3B9PKZ9-F1
#
_cell.length_a   1.000
_cell.length_b   1.000
_cell.length_c   1.000
_cell.angle_alpha   90.00
_cell.angle_beta   90.00
_cell.angle_gamma   90.00
#
_symmetry.space_group_name_H-M   'P 1'
#
loop_
_entity.id
_entity.type
_entity.pdbx_description
1 polymer ?
#
loop_
_entity_poly.entity_id
_entity_poly.type
_entity_poly.pdbx_seq_one_letter_code
_entity_poly.pdbx_strand_id
1 'polypeptide(L)'
;MKTQTLKETLFRRVALGSAALGIVAAATLAHAHGDVTPQAVDTSSLTQLGDDWRIANPYRENADAIRIGDSAFNQNCARCHGLGAVSGGIAPDLRYLERGDEMDEFFIGKVRNGVTRNGAVYMPPFEGMLTQEAMWAIRAWLETVHEAQ
;
A
#
# COMPACT_ATOMS: atom_id res chain seq x y z
N MET A 1 53.11 28.86 21.67
CA MET A 1 52.65 28.43 20.34
C MET A 1 52.61 26.91 20.33
N LYS A 2 51.43 26.28 20.42
CA LYS A 2 51.31 24.81 20.49
C LYS A 2 51.46 24.23 19.07
N THR A 3 52.57 23.57 18.80
CA THR A 3 52.81 22.80 17.57
C THR A 3 52.04 21.49 17.65
N GLN A 4 50.88 21.40 17.01
CA GLN A 4 50.17 20.13 16.87
C GLN A 4 50.97 19.19 15.96
N THR A 5 51.09 17.93 16.34
CA THR A 5 51.89 16.96 15.60
C THR A 5 51.15 16.50 14.34
N LEU A 6 51.91 16.13 13.29
CA LEU A 6 51.34 15.63 12.02
C LEU A 6 50.36 14.45 12.23
N LYS A 7 50.60 13.63 13.26
CA LYS A 7 49.74 12.52 13.67
C LYS A 7 48.40 12.98 14.25
N GLU A 8 48.38 14.00 15.11
CA GLU A 8 47.12 14.57 15.65
C GLU A 8 46.28 15.19 14.53
N THR A 9 46.92 15.90 13.60
CA THR A 9 46.25 16.52 12.45
C THR A 9 45.66 15.44 11.52
N LEU A 10 46.37 14.34 11.31
CA LEU A 10 45.90 13.21 10.52
C LEU A 10 44.73 12.50 11.20
N PHE A 11 44.82 12.23 12.51
CA PHE A 11 43.76 11.57 13.28
C PHE A 11 42.47 12.39 13.30
N ARG A 12 42.57 13.72 13.47
CA ARG A 12 41.43 14.64 13.40
C ARG A 12 40.76 14.64 12.03
N ARG A 13 41.55 14.64 10.95
CA ARG A 13 41.03 14.62 9.57
C ARG A 13 40.34 13.31 9.24
N VAL A 14 40.89 12.18 9.68
CA VAL A 14 40.25 10.87 9.53
C VAL A 14 38.95 10.82 10.32
N ALA A 15 38.96 11.24 11.60
CA ALA A 15 37.75 11.26 12.42
C ALA A 15 36.65 12.18 11.85
N LEU A 16 37.00 13.37 11.36
CA LEU A 16 36.07 14.29 10.70
C LEU A 16 35.53 13.70 9.39
N GLY A 17 36.38 13.04 8.60
CA GLY A 17 35.98 12.36 7.36
C GLY A 17 35.00 11.20 7.62
N SER A 18 35.26 10.39 8.64
CA SER A 18 34.39 9.28 9.04
C SER A 18 33.02 9.77 9.54
N ALA A 19 32.99 10.85 10.33
CA ALA A 19 31.74 11.44 10.81
C ALA A 19 30.88 12.00 9.67
N ALA A 20 31.51 12.69 8.70
CA ALA A 20 30.81 13.20 7.52
C ALA A 20 30.22 12.06 6.66
N LEU A 21 30.97 10.96 6.47
CA LEU A 21 30.48 9.79 5.74
C LEU A 21 29.28 9.14 6.43
N GLY A 22 29.30 9.05 7.76
CA GLY A 22 28.20 8.52 8.56
C GLY A 22 26.91 9.34 8.44
N ILE A 23 27.01 10.67 8.41
CA ILE A 23 25.85 11.57 8.24
C ILE A 23 25.26 11.43 6.83
N VAL A 24 26.10 11.36 5.80
CA VAL A 24 25.63 11.16 4.41
C VAL A 24 24.95 9.80 4.24
N ALA A 25 25.49 8.75 4.87
CA ALA A 25 24.88 7.42 4.85
C ALA A 25 23.54 7.37 5.61
N ALA A 26 23.37 8.15 6.68
CA ALA A 26 22.10 8.22 7.41
C ALA A 26 21.01 8.99 6.65
N ALA A 27 21.38 9.95 5.79
CA ALA A 27 20.42 10.74 5.01
C ALA A 27 19.60 9.89 4.01
N THR A 28 20.09 8.74 3.57
CA THR A 28 19.35 7.84 2.67
C THR A 28 18.20 7.11 3.39
N LEU A 29 18.23 6.98 4.72
CA LEU A 29 17.15 6.38 5.51
C LEU A 29 15.91 7.28 5.63
N ALA A 30 16.03 8.58 5.34
CA ALA A 30 14.92 9.54 5.43
C ALA A 30 13.87 9.39 4.31
N HIS A 31 14.14 8.60 3.26
CA HIS A 31 13.23 8.35 2.15
C HIS A 31 12.34 7.10 2.35
N ALA A 32 12.29 6.54 3.56
CA ALA A 32 11.46 5.36 3.84
C ALA A 32 9.95 5.66 3.94
N HIS A 33 9.56 6.94 3.88
CA HIS A 33 8.16 7.33 3.76
C HIS A 33 7.77 7.25 2.28
N GLY A 34 7.02 6.22 1.89
CA GLY A 34 6.49 6.06 0.53
C GLY A 34 5.62 7.25 0.13
N ASP A 35 5.51 7.48 -1.18
CA ASP A 35 4.60 8.49 -1.73
C ASP A 35 3.16 8.22 -1.26
N VAL A 36 2.41 9.28 -0.97
CA VAL A 36 1.00 9.21 -0.55
C VAL A 36 0.06 9.04 -1.75
N THR A 37 0.59 9.02 -2.97
CA THR A 37 -0.14 8.65 -4.18
C THR A 37 -0.40 7.13 -4.21
N PRO A 38 -1.56 6.68 -4.75
CA PRO A 38 -1.76 5.25 -4.98
C PRO A 38 -0.67 4.66 -5.87
N GLN A 39 -0.15 3.51 -5.45
CA GLN A 39 0.91 2.81 -6.14
C GLN A 39 0.30 1.95 -7.25
N ALA A 40 0.89 2.04 -8.45
CA ALA A 40 0.48 1.23 -9.58
C ALA A 40 0.61 -0.26 -9.26
N VAL A 41 -0.36 -1.05 -9.71
CA VAL A 41 -0.42 -2.50 -9.48
C VAL A 41 -0.22 -3.19 -10.83
N ASP A 42 0.78 -4.07 -10.92
CA ASP A 42 1.00 -4.88 -12.12
C ASP A 42 -0.01 -6.04 -12.16
N THR A 43 -0.97 -5.92 -13.08
CA THR A 43 -2.01 -6.92 -13.33
C THR A 43 -1.81 -7.66 -14.65
N SER A 44 -0.64 -7.55 -15.28
CA SER A 44 -0.37 -8.13 -16.62
C SER A 44 -0.50 -9.65 -16.68
N SER A 45 -0.34 -10.33 -15.54
CA SER A 45 -0.52 -11.79 -15.42
C SER A 45 -1.97 -12.24 -15.26
N LEU A 46 -2.92 -11.31 -15.07
CA LEU A 46 -4.34 -11.62 -14.92
C LEU A 46 -5.09 -11.58 -16.26
N THR A 47 -6.25 -12.23 -16.32
CA THR A 47 -7.16 -12.12 -17.48
C THR A 47 -7.74 -10.71 -17.54
N GLN A 48 -7.35 -9.89 -18.52
CA GLN A 48 -7.83 -8.50 -18.63
C GLN A 48 -9.33 -8.44 -18.88
N LEU A 49 -10.02 -7.52 -18.21
CA LEU A 49 -11.48 -7.47 -18.11
C LEU A 49 -12.14 -6.49 -19.08
N GLY A 50 -11.34 -5.59 -19.66
CA GLY A 50 -11.79 -4.54 -20.57
C GLY A 50 -12.40 -3.34 -19.85
N ASP A 51 -13.07 -2.48 -20.62
CA ASP A 51 -13.59 -1.20 -20.13
C ASP A 51 -14.90 -1.35 -19.33
N ASP A 52 -15.65 -2.42 -19.60
CA ASP A 52 -16.92 -2.68 -18.91
C ASP A 52 -16.66 -3.18 -17.48
N TRP A 53 -17.31 -2.52 -16.52
CA TRP A 53 -17.22 -2.90 -15.13
C TRP A 53 -18.00 -4.19 -14.85
N ARG A 54 -17.30 -5.14 -14.24
CA ARG A 54 -17.88 -6.35 -13.66
C ARG A 54 -18.58 -5.97 -12.35
N ILE A 55 -19.61 -6.74 -12.02
CA ILE A 55 -20.37 -6.60 -10.77
C ILE A 55 -20.04 -7.71 -9.76
N ALA A 56 -19.41 -8.79 -10.23
CA ALA A 56 -18.92 -9.91 -9.42
C ALA A 56 -17.43 -10.13 -9.70
N ASN A 57 -16.69 -10.63 -8.72
CA ASN A 57 -15.25 -10.82 -8.79
C ASN A 57 -14.88 -12.00 -9.73
N PRO A 58 -14.28 -11.74 -10.91
CA PRO A 58 -13.92 -12.80 -11.85
C PRO A 58 -12.66 -13.57 -11.43
N TYR A 59 -11.94 -13.13 -10.39
CA TYR A 59 -10.67 -13.70 -9.95
C TYR A 59 -10.75 -14.45 -8.62
N ARG A 60 -11.96 -14.81 -8.18
CA ARG A 60 -12.14 -15.61 -6.97
C ARG A 60 -11.30 -16.89 -7.05
N GLU A 61 -10.62 -17.21 -5.95
CA GLU A 61 -9.72 -18.37 -5.82
C GLU A 61 -8.52 -18.40 -6.79
N ASN A 62 -8.31 -17.38 -7.61
CA ASN A 62 -7.14 -17.29 -8.48
C ASN A 62 -5.88 -16.95 -7.66
N ALA A 63 -4.92 -17.87 -7.62
CA ALA A 63 -3.71 -17.73 -6.81
C ALA A 63 -2.87 -16.50 -7.16
N ASP A 64 -2.75 -16.13 -8.44
CA ASP A 64 -2.02 -14.94 -8.86
C ASP A 64 -2.75 -13.65 -8.45
N ALA A 65 -4.07 -13.62 -8.60
CA ALA A 65 -4.88 -12.48 -8.17
C ALA A 65 -4.83 -12.29 -6.65
N ILE A 66 -4.86 -13.38 -5.87
CA ILE A 66 -4.70 -13.33 -4.41
C ILE A 66 -3.33 -12.78 -4.04
N ARG A 67 -2.26 -13.25 -4.67
CA ARG A 67 -0.89 -12.76 -4.42
C ARG A 67 -0.73 -11.27 -4.79
N ILE A 68 -1.28 -10.86 -5.94
CA ILE A 68 -1.27 -9.45 -6.37
C ILE A 68 -2.10 -8.61 -5.42
N GLY A 69 -3.28 -9.11 -5.02
CA GLY A 69 -4.21 -8.47 -4.11
C GLY A 69 -3.61 -8.17 -2.74
N ASP A 70 -2.88 -9.12 -2.15
CA ASP A 70 -2.15 -8.92 -0.88
C ASP A 70 -1.20 -7.73 -0.98
N SER A 71 -0.35 -7.73 -2.01
CA SER A 71 0.61 -6.64 -2.23
C SER A 71 -0.10 -5.31 -2.51
N ALA A 72 -1.11 -5.31 -3.37
CA ALA A 72 -1.87 -4.12 -3.74
C ALA A 72 -2.61 -3.52 -2.54
N PHE A 73 -3.21 -4.35 -1.70
CA PHE A 73 -3.90 -3.93 -0.49
C PHE A 73 -2.94 -3.30 0.52
N ASN A 74 -1.79 -3.94 0.77
CA ASN A 74 -0.79 -3.42 1.70
C ASN A 74 -0.21 -2.08 1.25
N GLN A 75 -0.11 -1.85 -0.06
CA GLN A 75 0.40 -0.58 -0.61
C GLN A 75 -0.66 0.53 -0.62
N ASN A 76 -1.93 0.21 -0.89
CA ASN A 76 -2.94 1.22 -1.21
C ASN A 76 -4.03 1.39 -0.14
N CYS A 77 -4.28 0.38 0.71
CA CYS A 77 -5.45 0.33 1.58
C CYS A 77 -5.07 0.25 3.07
N ALA A 78 -3.97 -0.45 3.38
CA ALA A 78 -3.59 -0.78 4.75
C ALA A 78 -3.31 0.43 5.66
N ARG A 79 -3.03 1.61 5.08
CA ARG A 79 -2.84 2.85 5.85
C ARG A 79 -4.05 3.20 6.73
N CYS A 80 -5.25 2.85 6.26
CA CYS A 80 -6.52 3.12 6.94
C CYS A 80 -7.20 1.83 7.42
N HIS A 81 -7.16 0.78 6.61
CA HIS A 81 -7.80 -0.51 6.92
C HIS A 81 -6.91 -1.49 7.67
N GLY A 82 -5.65 -1.10 7.95
CA GLY A 82 -4.67 -1.89 8.69
C GLY A 82 -3.94 -2.94 7.83
N LEU A 83 -2.76 -3.36 8.29
CA LEU A 83 -1.98 -4.41 7.63
C LEU A 83 -2.73 -5.74 7.72
N GLY A 84 -2.76 -6.50 6.63
CA GLY A 84 -3.54 -7.74 6.58
C GLY A 84 -5.05 -7.53 6.77
N ALA A 85 -5.55 -6.31 6.50
CA ALA A 85 -6.92 -5.86 6.73
C ALA A 85 -7.36 -5.81 8.20
N VAL A 86 -6.44 -5.97 9.15
CA VAL A 86 -6.69 -5.88 10.58
C VAL A 86 -6.72 -4.41 10.99
N SER A 87 -7.91 -3.83 11.09
CA SER A 87 -8.05 -2.40 11.33
C SER A 87 -7.66 -1.98 12.75
N GLY A 88 -6.96 -0.85 12.85
CA GLY A 88 -6.68 -0.15 14.12
C GLY A 88 -7.77 0.84 14.55
N GLY A 89 -8.93 0.86 13.88
CA GLY A 89 -10.08 1.72 14.21
C GLY A 89 -10.18 3.02 13.40
N ILE A 90 -9.29 3.26 12.43
CA ILE A 90 -9.37 4.42 11.52
C ILE A 90 -10.48 4.23 10.49
N ALA A 91 -10.53 3.06 9.86
CA ALA A 91 -11.55 2.64 8.91
C ALA A 91 -12.10 1.24 9.30
N PRO A 92 -13.17 0.74 8.67
CA PRO A 92 -13.68 -0.61 8.97
C PRO A 92 -12.62 -1.71 8.77
N ASP A 93 -12.66 -2.74 9.61
CA ASP A 93 -11.89 -3.97 9.41
C ASP A 93 -12.51 -4.77 8.27
N LEU A 94 -11.75 -5.00 7.20
CA LEU A 94 -12.27 -5.60 5.97
C LEU A 94 -12.27 -7.13 6.01
N ARG A 95 -11.71 -7.77 7.04
CA ARG A 95 -11.84 -9.22 7.22
C ARG A 95 -13.29 -9.61 7.45
N TYR A 96 -14.11 -8.70 7.97
CA TYR A 96 -15.53 -8.96 8.18
C TYR A 96 -16.42 -8.61 6.98
N LEU A 97 -15.84 -8.27 5.83
CA LEU A 97 -16.61 -8.12 4.60
C LEU A 97 -17.07 -9.51 4.14
N GLU A 98 -18.40 -9.72 4.04
CA GLU A 98 -18.92 -11.02 3.63
C GLU A 98 -18.43 -11.40 2.22
N ARG A 99 -18.23 -12.71 2.02
CA ARG A 99 -17.78 -13.28 0.75
C ARG A 99 -18.96 -13.44 -0.21
N GLY A 100 -18.63 -13.53 -1.50
CA GLY A 100 -19.59 -13.85 -2.55
C GLY A 100 -20.14 -12.62 -3.28
N ASP A 101 -20.87 -12.90 -4.35
CA ASP A 101 -21.26 -11.93 -5.38
C ASP A 101 -22.16 -10.81 -4.82
N GLU A 102 -23.01 -11.12 -3.84
CA GLU A 102 -23.89 -10.14 -3.19
C GLU A 102 -23.13 -8.96 -2.58
N MET A 103 -21.90 -9.20 -2.10
CA MET A 103 -21.05 -8.16 -1.53
C MET A 103 -20.01 -7.59 -2.51
N ASP A 104 -19.89 -8.15 -3.71
CA ASP A 104 -18.93 -7.68 -4.71
C ASP A 104 -19.31 -6.31 -5.25
N GLU A 105 -20.59 -6.09 -5.55
CA GLU A 105 -21.08 -4.80 -6.06
C GLU A 105 -20.89 -3.68 -5.03
N PHE A 106 -21.16 -3.96 -3.75
CA PHE A 106 -20.89 -3.02 -2.66
C PHE A 106 -19.41 -2.68 -2.58
N PHE A 107 -18.53 -3.69 -2.60
CA PHE A 107 -17.09 -3.48 -2.53
C PHE A 107 -16.57 -2.64 -3.69
N ILE A 108 -16.88 -3.04 -4.93
CA ILE A 108 -16.34 -2.36 -6.10
C ILE A 108 -16.88 -0.93 -6.19
N GLY A 109 -18.16 -0.73 -5.84
CA GLY A 109 -18.76 0.60 -5.76
C GLY A 109 -18.07 1.51 -4.74
N LYS A 110 -17.69 0.98 -3.56
CA LYS A 110 -16.95 1.74 -2.54
C LYS A 110 -15.52 2.05 -2.94
N VAL A 111 -14.79 1.08 -3.49
CA VAL A 111 -13.39 1.29 -3.91
C VAL A 111 -13.31 2.31 -5.03
N ARG A 112 -14.20 2.20 -6.03
CA ARG A 112 -14.23 3.13 -7.16
C ARG A 112 -14.53 4.57 -6.75
N ASN A 113 -15.62 4.75 -5.99
CA ASN A 113 -16.19 6.08 -5.72
C ASN A 113 -15.73 6.69 -4.39
N GLY A 114 -15.08 5.91 -3.51
CA GLY A 114 -14.73 6.34 -2.18
C GLY A 114 -15.94 6.59 -1.28
N VAL A 115 -15.72 7.31 -0.18
CA VAL A 115 -16.75 7.69 0.79
C VAL A 115 -16.52 9.13 1.22
N THR A 116 -17.47 10.00 0.89
CA THR A 116 -17.49 11.40 1.31
C THR A 116 -18.74 11.68 2.13
N ARG A 117 -18.61 12.39 3.25
CA ARG A 117 -19.74 12.81 4.09
C ARG A 117 -19.53 14.26 4.51
N ASN A 118 -20.56 15.09 4.36
CA ASN A 118 -20.51 16.52 4.73
C ASN A 118 -19.31 17.28 4.12
N GLY A 119 -18.94 16.94 2.88
CA GLY A 119 -17.79 17.53 2.18
C GLY A 119 -16.41 17.00 2.60
N ALA A 120 -16.31 16.16 3.62
CA ALA A 120 -15.07 15.52 4.03
C ALA A 120 -14.91 14.13 3.39
N VAL A 121 -13.72 13.84 2.85
CA VAL A 121 -13.35 12.55 2.25
C VAL A 121 -12.89 11.61 3.37
N TYR A 122 -13.60 10.50 3.57
CA TYR A 122 -13.27 9.45 4.54
C TYR A 122 -12.53 8.29 3.89
N MET A 123 -12.88 7.97 2.65
CA MET A 123 -12.18 6.99 1.82
C MET A 123 -11.99 7.64 0.44
N PRO A 124 -10.76 7.76 -0.07
CA PRO A 124 -10.53 8.32 -1.40
C PRO A 124 -11.12 7.40 -2.48
N PRO A 125 -11.60 7.95 -3.61
CA PRO A 125 -11.91 7.14 -4.79
C PRO A 125 -10.63 6.57 -5.39
N PHE A 126 -10.70 5.39 -5.99
CA PHE A 126 -9.57 4.78 -6.72
C PHE A 126 -9.83 4.59 -8.22
N GLU A 127 -11.03 4.91 -8.72
CA GLU A 127 -11.30 4.89 -10.15
C GLU A 127 -10.39 5.87 -10.89
N GLY A 128 -9.80 5.42 -12.00
CA GLY A 128 -8.80 6.17 -12.76
C GLY A 128 -7.39 6.15 -12.16
N MET A 129 -7.20 5.61 -10.94
CA MET A 129 -5.89 5.42 -10.31
C MET A 129 -5.47 3.96 -10.30
N LEU A 130 -6.41 3.06 -9.98
CA LEU A 130 -6.22 1.61 -10.09
C LEU A 130 -7.06 1.07 -11.23
N THR A 131 -6.54 0.05 -11.91
CA THR A 131 -7.32 -0.70 -12.90
C THR A 131 -8.40 -1.52 -12.20
N GLN A 132 -9.44 -1.89 -12.95
CA GLN A 132 -10.47 -2.79 -12.45
C GLN A 132 -9.87 -4.11 -11.97
N GLU A 133 -8.85 -4.61 -12.68
CA GLU A 133 -8.15 -5.85 -12.36
C GLU A 133 -7.46 -5.76 -11.00
N ALA A 134 -6.85 -4.61 -10.68
CA ALA A 134 -6.19 -4.40 -9.40
C ALA A 134 -7.20 -4.37 -8.25
N MET A 135 -8.35 -3.74 -8.45
CA MET A 135 -9.43 -3.71 -7.46
C MET A 135 -10.01 -5.11 -7.21
N TRP A 136 -10.22 -5.92 -8.26
CA TRP A 136 -10.70 -7.29 -8.12
C TRP A 136 -9.66 -8.23 -7.53
N ALA A 137 -8.36 -8.04 -7.82
CA ALA A 137 -7.29 -8.76 -7.14
C ALA A 137 -7.31 -8.51 -5.63
N ILE A 138 -7.48 -7.25 -5.20
CA ILE A 138 -7.65 -6.90 -3.78
C ILE A 138 -8.86 -7.63 -3.18
N ARG A 139 -10.00 -7.66 -3.87
CA ARG A 139 -11.18 -8.42 -3.41
C ARG A 139 -10.88 -9.91 -3.27
N ALA A 140 -10.22 -10.51 -4.28
CA ALA A 140 -9.87 -11.93 -4.26
C ALA A 140 -9.03 -12.28 -3.03
N TRP A 141 -8.05 -11.43 -2.69
CA TRP A 141 -7.27 -11.59 -1.46
C TRP A 141 -8.10 -11.38 -0.19
N LEU A 142 -8.94 -10.34 -0.12
CA LEU A 142 -9.79 -10.07 1.06
C LEU A 142 -10.69 -11.26 1.42
N GLU A 143 -11.22 -11.97 0.43
CA GLU A 143 -12.00 -13.18 0.66
C GLU A 143 -11.19 -14.31 1.32
N THR A 144 -9.85 -14.33 1.17
CA THR A 144 -8.98 -15.34 1.81
C THR A 144 -8.68 -15.05 3.28
N VAL A 145 -8.75 -13.78 3.69
CA VAL A 145 -8.50 -13.35 5.08
C VAL A 145 -9.80 -13.07 5.83
N HIS A 146 -10.93 -13.49 5.27
CA HIS A 146 -12.25 -13.28 5.86
C HIS A 146 -12.39 -13.95 7.23
N GLU A 147 -12.99 -13.23 8.16
CA GLU A 147 -13.36 -13.71 9.49
C GLU A 147 -14.88 -13.63 9.66
N ALA A 148 -15.46 -14.68 10.25
CA ALA A 148 -16.87 -14.66 10.65
C ALA A 148 -17.05 -13.71 11.83
N GLN A 149 -18.11 -12.90 11.80
CA GLN A 149 -18.53 -12.05 12.92
C GLN A 149 -19.27 -12.84 13.99
#